data_AF-X0YM55-F1
#
_entry.id   AF-X0YM55-F1
#
_cell.length_a   1.000
_cell.length_b   1.000
_cell.length_c   1.000
_cell.angle_alpha   90.00
_cell.angle_beta   90.00
_cell.angle_gamma   90.00
#
_symmetry.space_group_name_H-M   'P 1'
#
loop_
_entity.id
_entity.type
_entity.pdbx_description
1 polymer ?
#
loop_
_entity_poly.entity_id
_entity_poly.type
_entity_poly.pdbx_seq_one_letter_code
_entity_poly.pdbx_strand_id
1 'polypeptide(L)'
;IFTFFGRPHRIPRSRAHSTKERLRKNLIELEKFKEGKEFVYFTAIDSDDMFHKDAVQEIQCCDYKDNGALYYPNTYVLDLRTQKMIDYYTKLKFCLPFYTLLFRGETFFDHEKHFEVIKNLENHLLVTRAFDAFRLKNGMCMMTIHGYNASSRWGTVEKKRKVNGEEKLKVLKDFGLNNLKKNVDKQ
;
A
#
# COMPACT_ATOMS: atom_id res chain seq x y z
N ILE A 1 -14.54 -3.21 -7.12
CA ILE A 1 -13.31 -3.86 -7.65
C ILE A 1 -12.17 -3.57 -6.69
N PHE A 2 -11.26 -4.52 -6.49
CA PHE A 2 -10.00 -4.30 -5.79
C PHE A 2 -8.87 -4.35 -6.80
N THR A 3 -8.05 -3.30 -6.86
CA THR A 3 -6.95 -3.21 -7.83
C THR A 3 -5.71 -2.63 -7.16
N PHE A 4 -4.56 -3.01 -7.70
CA PHE A 4 -3.26 -2.55 -7.26
C PHE A 4 -2.64 -1.61 -8.28
N PHE A 5 -1.97 -0.56 -7.81
CA PHE A 5 -1.21 0.32 -8.68
C PHE A 5 0.09 0.76 -8.02
N GLY A 6 1.20 0.63 -8.76
CA GLY A 6 2.49 1.12 -8.32
C GLY A 6 2.53 2.65 -8.30
N ARG A 7 2.84 3.23 -7.14
CA ARG A 7 3.06 4.67 -6.86
C ARG A 7 2.33 5.66 -7.78
N PRO A 8 1.03 5.95 -7.54
CA PRO A 8 0.30 6.98 -8.30
C PRO A 8 0.85 8.40 -8.07
N HIS A 9 1.70 8.58 -7.06
CA HIS A 9 2.12 9.87 -6.54
C HIS A 9 3.41 10.44 -7.13
N ARG A 10 4.15 9.68 -7.95
CA ARG A 10 5.44 10.10 -8.53
C ARG A 10 5.31 10.55 -9.98
N ILE A 11 4.44 11.53 -10.23
CA ILE A 11 4.22 12.08 -11.58
C ILE A 11 4.87 13.47 -11.63
N PRO A 12 6.09 13.62 -12.18
CA PRO A 12 6.60 14.94 -12.54
C PRO A 12 5.59 15.64 -13.46
N ARG A 13 5.34 16.94 -13.31
CA ARG A 13 4.42 17.70 -14.19
C ARG A 13 4.76 17.52 -15.69
N SER A 14 6.04 17.36 -16.01
CA SER A 14 6.54 17.06 -17.37
C SER A 14 6.10 15.70 -17.94
N ARG A 15 5.48 14.82 -17.12
CA ARG A 15 4.97 13.49 -17.49
C ARG A 15 3.46 13.35 -17.26
N ALA A 16 2.73 14.45 -17.02
CA ALA A 16 1.29 14.40 -16.81
C ALA A 16 0.54 13.81 -18.03
N HIS A 17 0.90 14.23 -19.25
CA HIS A 17 0.32 13.72 -20.49
C HIS A 17 0.57 12.21 -20.66
N SER A 18 1.79 11.73 -20.39
CA SER A 18 2.10 10.29 -20.47
C SER A 18 1.42 9.48 -19.36
N THR A 19 1.06 10.11 -18.24
CA THR A 19 0.35 9.43 -17.15
C THR A 19 -1.14 9.30 -17.43
N LYS A 20 -1.80 10.34 -17.94
CA LYS A 20 -3.19 10.25 -18.40
C LYS A 20 -3.36 9.16 -19.46
N GLU A 21 -2.46 9.10 -20.42
CA GLU A 21 -2.49 8.07 -21.47
C GLU A 21 -2.24 6.66 -20.92
N ARG A 22 -1.32 6.49 -19.96
CA ARG A 22 -1.13 5.21 -19.28
C ARG A 22 -2.36 4.80 -18.48
N LEU A 23 -2.99 5.74 -17.77
CA LEU A 23 -4.20 5.49 -17.02
C LEU A 23 -5.34 5.07 -17.96
N ARG A 24 -5.52 5.77 -19.08
CA ARG A 24 -6.49 5.42 -20.12
C ARG A 24 -6.29 3.98 -20.62
N LYS A 25 -5.07 3.62 -21.02
CA LYS A 25 -4.75 2.26 -21.49
C LYS A 25 -5.01 1.20 -20.42
N ASN A 26 -4.63 1.46 -19.17
CA ASN A 26 -4.86 0.52 -18.07
C ASN A 26 -6.35 0.36 -17.73
N LEU A 27 -7.14 1.44 -17.79
CA LEU A 27 -8.56 1.40 -17.48
C LEU A 27 -9.37 0.65 -18.55
N ILE A 28 -8.98 0.73 -19.82
CA ILE A 28 -9.61 -0.06 -20.91
C ILE A 28 -9.57 -1.55 -20.60
N GLU A 29 -8.43 -2.07 -20.14
CA GLU A 29 -8.30 -3.49 -19.75
C GLU A 29 -9.19 -3.88 -18.56
N LEU A 30 -9.59 -2.90 -17.74
CA LEU A 30 -10.45 -3.08 -16.58
C LEU A 30 -11.94 -2.89 -16.89
N GLU A 31 -12.31 -2.35 -18.05
CA GLU A 31 -13.72 -2.09 -18.41
C GLU A 31 -14.58 -3.36 -18.38
N LYS A 32 -14.00 -4.51 -18.73
CA LYS A 32 -14.67 -5.82 -18.63
C LYS A 32 -15.14 -6.19 -17.22
N PHE A 33 -14.63 -5.53 -16.19
CA PHE A 33 -15.03 -5.74 -14.80
C PHE A 33 -16.00 -4.68 -14.27
N LYS A 34 -16.36 -3.68 -15.08
CA LYS A 34 -17.16 -2.50 -14.69
C LYS A 34 -18.61 -2.85 -14.34
N GLU A 35 -19.19 -3.85 -14.98
CA GLU A 35 -20.62 -4.15 -14.86
C GLU A 35 -21.01 -4.48 -13.41
N GLY A 36 -22.07 -3.81 -12.94
CA GLY A 36 -22.59 -3.96 -11.57
C GLY A 36 -21.68 -3.43 -10.46
N LYS A 37 -20.66 -2.61 -10.78
CA LYS A 37 -19.74 -2.04 -9.78
C LYS A 37 -20.03 -0.58 -9.53
N GLU A 38 -20.74 -0.31 -8.44
CA GLU A 38 -20.99 1.04 -7.96
C GLU A 38 -19.73 1.71 -7.38
N PHE A 39 -18.87 0.92 -6.73
CA PHE A 39 -17.67 1.42 -6.06
C PHE A 39 -16.40 0.61 -6.39
N VAL A 40 -15.25 1.29 -6.32
CA VAL A 40 -13.92 0.72 -6.52
C VAL A 40 -13.02 1.09 -5.35
N TYR A 41 -12.38 0.08 -4.78
CA TYR A 41 -11.37 0.19 -3.73
C TYR A 41 -10.00 0.10 -4.40
N PHE A 42 -9.37 1.25 -4.61
CA PHE A 42 -8.10 1.38 -5.32
C PHE A 42 -6.94 1.37 -4.33
N THR A 43 -6.23 0.25 -4.23
CA THR A 43 -5.20 0.04 -3.21
C THR A 43 -3.80 0.25 -3.78
N ALA A 44 -3.02 1.12 -3.15
CA ALA A 44 -1.61 1.31 -3.43
C ALA A 44 -0.76 0.39 -2.55
N ILE A 45 0.12 -0.38 -3.18
CA ILE A 45 1.17 -1.17 -2.53
C ILE A 45 2.36 -1.27 -3.51
N ASP A 46 3.58 -1.22 -2.99
CA ASP A 46 4.77 -1.49 -3.79
C ASP A 46 4.92 -3.02 -3.99
N SER A 47 5.45 -3.46 -5.13
CA SER A 47 5.44 -4.89 -5.52
C SER A 47 6.31 -5.80 -4.65
N ASP A 48 7.24 -5.21 -3.91
CA ASP A 48 8.13 -5.88 -2.95
C ASP A 48 7.58 -5.87 -1.52
N ASP A 49 6.46 -5.20 -1.28
CA ASP A 49 5.78 -5.17 0.01
C ASP A 49 4.59 -6.13 0.04
N MET A 50 4.00 -6.33 1.22
CA MET A 50 2.93 -7.32 1.40
C MET A 50 1.87 -6.91 2.41
N PHE A 51 0.66 -7.40 2.16
CA PHE A 51 -0.45 -7.35 3.09
C PHE A 51 -0.54 -8.62 3.92
N HIS A 52 -1.07 -8.47 5.12
CA HIS A 52 -1.54 -9.59 5.93
C HIS A 52 -2.68 -10.32 5.19
N LYS A 53 -2.80 -11.64 5.38
CA LYS A 53 -3.84 -12.48 4.73
C LYS A 53 -5.27 -11.94 4.89
N ASP A 54 -5.56 -11.25 5.99
CA ASP A 54 -6.88 -10.72 6.33
C ASP A 54 -7.09 -9.26 5.88
N ALA A 55 -6.08 -8.60 5.33
CA ALA A 55 -6.13 -7.16 5.00
C ALA A 55 -7.15 -6.82 3.91
N VAL A 56 -7.29 -7.69 2.90
CA VAL A 56 -8.26 -7.49 1.81
C VAL A 56 -9.68 -7.53 2.35
N GLN A 57 -9.99 -8.50 3.20
CA GLN A 57 -11.30 -8.60 3.85
C GLN A 57 -11.58 -7.37 4.70
N GLU A 58 -10.61 -6.91 5.49
CA GLU A 58 -10.76 -5.69 6.29
C GLU A 58 -11.08 -4.47 5.43
N ILE A 59 -10.35 -4.26 4.33
CA ILE A 59 -10.61 -3.16 3.39
C ILE A 59 -12.02 -3.25 2.81
N GLN A 60 -12.44 -4.44 2.37
CA GLN A 60 -13.73 -4.66 1.72
C GLN A 60 -14.92 -4.59 2.67
N CYS A 61 -14.72 -4.80 3.98
CA CYS A 61 -15.76 -4.63 4.99
C CYS A 61 -15.99 -3.17 5.40
N CYS A 62 -15.17 -2.22 4.92
CA CYS A 62 -15.36 -0.81 5.20
C CYS A 62 -16.45 -0.23 4.28
N ASP A 63 -17.36 0.56 4.84
CA ASP A 63 -18.37 1.28 4.06
C ASP A 63 -17.72 2.27 3.08
N TYR A 64 -18.34 2.40 1.91
CA TYR A 64 -17.94 3.41 0.95
C TYR A 64 -18.19 4.81 1.51
N LYS A 65 -17.25 5.72 1.25
CA LYS A 65 -17.38 7.15 1.54
C LYS A 65 -16.88 7.95 0.36
N ASP A 66 -17.64 8.97 -0.01
CA ASP A 66 -17.21 9.88 -1.07
C ASP A 66 -15.97 10.67 -0.63
N ASN A 67 -15.00 10.81 -1.54
CA ASN A 67 -13.65 11.29 -1.22
C ASN A 67 -12.99 10.57 -0.03
N GLY A 68 -13.32 9.29 0.18
CA GLY A 68 -12.81 8.48 1.28
C GLY A 68 -11.45 7.83 0.99
N ALA A 69 -10.69 7.60 2.05
CA ALA A 69 -9.48 6.78 2.00
C ALA A 69 -9.39 5.85 3.22
N LEU A 70 -8.68 4.74 3.07
CA LEU A 70 -8.34 3.82 4.15
C LEU A 70 -6.82 3.75 4.29
N TYR A 71 -6.29 3.71 5.50
CA TYR A 71 -4.86 3.59 5.72
C TYR A 71 -4.49 2.77 6.95
N TYR A 72 -3.31 2.14 6.87
CA TYR A 72 -2.72 1.44 7.99
C TYR A 72 -1.75 2.38 8.74
N PRO A 73 -1.88 2.49 10.08
CA PRO A 73 -1.09 3.41 10.91
C PRO A 73 0.31 2.86 11.27
N ASN A 74 0.52 1.55 11.14
CA ASN A 74 1.79 0.89 11.38
C ASN A 74 1.97 -0.29 10.43
N THR A 75 3.21 -0.72 10.31
CA THR A 75 3.63 -1.84 9.46
C THR A 75 4.80 -2.55 10.11
N TYR A 76 5.02 -3.80 9.73
CA TYR A 76 6.29 -4.46 10.01
C TYR A 76 7.32 -4.05 8.95
N VAL A 77 8.59 -3.98 9.32
CA VAL A 77 9.67 -3.84 8.35
C VAL A 77 10.56 -5.07 8.46
N LEU A 78 10.70 -5.81 7.36
CA LEU A 78 11.50 -7.02 7.28
C LEU A 78 12.69 -6.79 6.34
N ASP A 79 13.90 -6.87 6.89
CA ASP A 79 15.10 -6.98 6.07
C ASP A 79 15.23 -8.42 5.57
N LEU A 80 15.08 -8.63 4.27
CA LEU A 80 15.10 -9.97 3.68
C LEU A 80 16.49 -10.63 3.73
N ARG A 81 17.57 -9.84 3.88
CA ARG A 81 18.95 -10.34 3.96
C ARG A 81 19.30 -10.77 5.37
N THR A 82 19.10 -9.88 6.34
CA THR A 82 19.46 -10.14 7.74
C THR A 82 18.35 -10.83 8.51
N GLN A 83 17.16 -10.94 7.91
CA GLN A 83 15.91 -11.34 8.53
C GLN A 83 15.54 -10.53 9.77
N LYS A 84 16.18 -9.38 10.03
CA LYS A 84 15.79 -8.56 11.16
C LYS A 84 14.41 -7.98 10.89
N MET A 85 13.59 -7.94 11.94
CA MET A 85 12.23 -7.39 11.88
C MET A 85 12.04 -6.34 12.95
N ILE A 86 11.35 -5.27 12.60
CA ILE A 86 10.90 -4.23 13.52
C ILE A 86 9.43 -3.94 13.31
N ASP A 87 8.79 -3.44 14.36
CA ASP A 87 7.45 -2.87 14.34
C ASP A 87 7.57 -1.36 14.10
N TYR A 88 7.18 -0.94 12.91
CA TYR A 88 7.29 0.45 12.46
C TYR A 88 5.95 1.17 12.64
N TYR A 89 5.87 1.92 13.73
CA TYR A 89 4.77 2.84 14.01
C TYR A 89 5.09 4.26 13.56
N THR A 90 4.19 4.90 12.80
CA THR A 90 4.28 6.33 12.51
C THR A 90 3.61 7.10 13.66
N LYS A 91 4.40 7.87 14.43
CA LYS A 91 3.82 8.78 15.44
C LYS A 91 3.09 9.96 14.80
N LEU A 92 3.40 10.25 13.55
CA LEU A 92 2.84 11.33 12.78
C LEU A 92 1.62 10.79 12.03
N LYS A 93 0.54 11.57 11.94
CA LYS A 93 -0.71 11.27 11.21
C LYS A 93 -0.52 11.15 9.68
N PHE A 94 0.61 10.64 9.23
CA PHE A 94 0.90 10.40 7.83
C PHE A 94 0.64 8.95 7.50
N CYS A 95 0.07 8.77 6.32
CA CYS A 95 -0.15 7.45 5.75
C CYS A 95 1.18 6.76 5.49
N LEU A 96 1.24 5.45 5.65
CA LEU A 96 2.31 4.62 5.10
C LEU A 96 2.16 4.51 3.58
N PRO A 97 3.13 3.94 2.83
CA PRO A 97 2.95 3.66 1.40
C PRO A 97 1.91 2.55 1.09
N PHE A 98 0.99 2.27 2.02
CA PHE A 98 -0.14 1.36 1.91
C PHE A 98 -1.42 2.12 2.21
N TYR A 99 -2.26 2.30 1.19
CA TYR A 99 -3.56 2.95 1.36
C TYR A 99 -4.53 2.49 0.29
N THR A 100 -5.81 2.71 0.56
CA THR A 100 -6.89 2.48 -0.38
C THR A 100 -7.66 3.77 -0.57
N LEU A 101 -7.82 4.21 -1.83
CA LEU A 101 -8.73 5.30 -2.18
C LEU A 101 -10.08 4.71 -2.58
N LEU A 102 -11.16 5.36 -2.16
CA LEU A 102 -12.53 4.93 -2.44
C LEU A 102 -13.09 5.75 -3.60
N PHE A 103 -13.40 5.10 -4.70
CA PHE A 103 -13.97 5.73 -5.89
C PHE A 103 -15.39 5.27 -6.15
N ARG A 104 -16.23 6.17 -6.67
CA ARG A 104 -17.38 5.75 -7.47
C ARG A 104 -16.89 5.08 -8.75
N GLY A 105 -17.60 4.07 -9.22
CA GLY A 105 -17.29 3.37 -10.46
C GLY A 105 -17.21 4.34 -11.65
N GLU A 106 -18.18 5.25 -11.77
CA GLU A 106 -18.19 6.27 -12.83
C GLU A 106 -16.97 7.21 -12.80
N THR A 107 -16.41 7.49 -11.62
CA THR A 107 -15.21 8.32 -11.45
C THR A 107 -13.95 7.50 -11.74
N PHE A 108 -13.91 6.24 -11.29
CA PHE A 108 -12.75 5.37 -11.45
C PHE A 108 -12.47 5.01 -12.91
N PHE A 109 -13.52 4.68 -13.66
CA PHE A 109 -13.43 4.22 -15.05
C PHE A 109 -13.35 5.36 -16.06
N ASP A 110 -13.63 6.60 -15.64
CA ASP A 110 -13.35 7.79 -16.42
C ASP A 110 -11.92 8.26 -16.11
N HIS A 111 -11.00 8.05 -17.05
CA HIS A 111 -9.58 8.36 -16.86
C HIS A 111 -9.30 9.83 -16.53
N GLU A 112 -10.11 10.77 -17.04
CA GLU A 112 -9.96 12.20 -16.72
C GLU A 112 -10.41 12.46 -15.28
N LYS A 113 -11.59 11.98 -14.88
CA LYS A 113 -12.09 12.14 -13.51
C LYS A 113 -11.19 11.42 -12.49
N HIS A 114 -10.73 10.22 -12.80
CA HIS A 114 -9.78 9.49 -11.97
C HIS A 114 -8.49 10.30 -11.80
N PHE A 115 -7.91 10.80 -12.89
CA PHE A 115 -6.70 11.62 -12.83
C PHE A 115 -6.90 12.86 -11.96
N GLU A 116 -8.04 13.55 -12.06
CA GLU A 116 -8.36 14.72 -11.25
C GLU A 116 -8.35 14.43 -9.74
N VAL A 117 -8.80 13.24 -9.32
CA VAL A 117 -8.75 12.81 -7.91
C VAL A 117 -7.31 12.58 -7.45
N ILE A 118 -6.46 11.95 -8.28
CA ILE A 118 -5.12 11.51 -7.84
C ILE A 118 -4.00 12.51 -8.15
N LYS A 119 -4.20 13.49 -9.04
CA LYS A 119 -3.12 14.37 -9.54
C LYS A 119 -2.44 15.21 -8.45
N ASN A 120 -3.13 15.47 -7.35
CA ASN A 120 -2.61 16.28 -6.23
C ASN A 120 -1.99 15.41 -5.12
N LEU A 121 -2.08 14.08 -5.22
CA LEU A 121 -1.38 13.17 -4.33
C LEU A 121 0.09 13.10 -4.76
N GLU A 122 0.88 14.14 -4.50
CA GLU A 122 2.33 14.14 -4.79
C GLU A 122 3.10 13.12 -3.91
N ASN A 123 2.50 12.73 -2.78
CA ASN A 123 3.06 11.76 -1.87
C ASN A 123 1.93 11.05 -1.10
N HIS A 124 2.12 9.77 -0.80
CA HIS A 124 1.24 9.01 0.10
C HIS A 124 1.06 9.71 1.47
N LEU A 125 2.05 10.47 1.94
CA LEU A 125 1.95 11.27 3.16
C LEU A 125 0.77 12.29 3.15
N LEU A 126 0.26 12.65 1.97
CA LEU A 126 -0.84 13.60 1.82
C LEU A 126 -2.23 12.96 1.86
N VAL A 127 -2.34 11.63 1.83
CA VAL A 127 -3.63 10.92 1.76
C VAL A 127 -4.54 11.33 2.92
N THR A 128 -4.03 11.34 4.14
CA THR A 128 -4.79 11.71 5.35
C THR A 128 -5.17 13.19 5.42
N ARG A 129 -4.62 14.03 4.54
CA ARG A 129 -4.95 15.46 4.43
C ARG A 129 -5.89 15.76 3.26
N ALA A 130 -5.79 15.00 2.18
CA ALA A 130 -6.55 15.21 0.96
C ALA A 130 -7.88 14.45 0.93
N PHE A 131 -8.00 13.38 1.72
CA PHE A 131 -9.16 12.50 1.76
C PHE A 131 -9.73 12.38 3.17
N ASP A 132 -11.00 12.02 3.26
CA ASP A 132 -11.65 11.61 4.50
C ASP A 132 -11.15 10.21 4.88
N ALA A 133 -10.00 10.20 5.58
CA ALA A 133 -9.22 9.00 5.78
C ALA A 133 -9.61 8.25 7.06
N PHE A 134 -10.02 7.00 6.91
CA PHE A 134 -10.30 6.07 7.99
C PHE A 134 -9.09 5.19 8.31
N ARG A 135 -8.84 5.01 9.61
CA ARG A 135 -7.72 4.23 10.12
C ARG A 135 -8.11 2.75 10.24
N LEU A 136 -7.33 1.88 9.61
CA LEU A 136 -7.46 0.43 9.71
C LEU A 136 -6.65 -0.15 10.89
N LYS A 137 -6.81 -1.46 11.13
CA LYS A 137 -6.13 -2.20 12.21
C LYS A 137 -4.62 -2.11 12.10
N ASN A 138 -3.96 -2.24 13.25
CA ASN A 138 -2.51 -2.24 13.28
C ASN A 138 -1.93 -3.57 12.74
N GLY A 139 -0.74 -3.53 12.15
CA GLY A 139 0.07 -4.72 11.84
C GLY A 139 -0.36 -5.52 10.60
N MET A 140 -1.20 -4.94 9.74
CA MET A 140 -1.75 -5.61 8.57
C MET A 140 -0.93 -5.41 7.29
N CYS A 141 0.23 -4.75 7.39
CA CYS A 141 1.16 -4.52 6.29
C CYS A 141 2.58 -4.91 6.73
N MET A 142 3.41 -5.25 5.75
CA MET A 142 4.84 -5.42 5.93
C MET A 142 5.58 -4.80 4.75
N MET A 143 6.49 -3.88 5.07
CA MET A 143 7.48 -3.37 4.14
C MET A 143 8.69 -4.31 4.09
N THR A 144 9.23 -4.56 2.91
CA THR A 144 10.49 -5.29 2.80
C THR A 144 11.66 -4.36 2.48
N ILE A 145 12.83 -4.75 2.95
CA ILE A 145 14.09 -4.11 2.58
C ILE A 145 14.88 -5.13 1.77
N HIS A 146 15.13 -4.80 0.50
CA HIS A 146 16.01 -5.54 -0.39
C HIS A 146 17.23 -4.68 -0.76
N GLY A 147 18.44 -5.11 -0.41
CA GLY A 147 19.69 -4.48 -0.89
C GLY A 147 19.85 -2.98 -0.57
N TYR A 148 19.98 -2.14 -1.62
CA TYR A 148 20.44 -0.74 -1.56
C TYR A 148 19.32 0.33 -1.55
N ASN A 149 18.09 -0.02 -1.16
CA ASN A 149 16.99 0.97 -1.14
C ASN A 149 17.35 2.19 -0.30
N ALA A 150 17.44 3.37 -0.95
CA ALA A 150 17.95 4.59 -0.34
C ALA A 150 17.05 5.16 0.76
N SER A 151 15.73 4.92 0.68
CA SER A 151 14.72 5.44 1.62
C SER A 151 14.41 4.53 2.80
N SER A 152 14.84 3.26 2.77
CA SER A 152 14.54 2.23 3.77
C SER A 152 15.80 1.52 4.24
N ARG A 153 16.88 2.27 4.47
CA ARG A 153 18.07 1.73 5.14
C ARG A 153 17.70 1.31 6.55
N TRP A 154 18.07 0.09 6.95
CA TRP A 154 17.81 -0.44 8.28
C TRP A 154 18.18 0.56 9.41
N GLY A 155 19.30 1.27 9.29
CA GLY A 155 19.75 2.27 10.26
C GLY A 155 18.83 3.49 10.47
N THR A 156 17.91 3.81 9.54
CA THR A 156 16.94 4.90 9.75
C THR A 156 15.73 4.47 10.59
N VAL A 157 15.52 3.17 10.73
CA VAL A 157 14.36 2.58 11.42
C VAL A 157 14.74 1.80 12.69
N GLU A 158 16.04 1.66 13.00
CA GLU A 158 16.57 0.92 14.17
C GLU A 158 16.09 1.41 15.54
N LYS A 159 15.60 2.65 15.66
CA LYS A 159 15.05 3.19 16.93
C LYS A 159 13.65 2.65 17.27
N LYS A 160 13.16 1.67 16.51
CA LYS A 160 11.83 1.06 16.67
C LYS A 160 11.91 -0.25 17.45
N ARG A 161 10.75 -0.75 17.88
CA ARG A 161 10.65 -2.01 18.63
C ARG A 161 11.07 -3.17 17.72
N LYS A 162 12.11 -3.90 18.13
CA LYS A 162 12.52 -5.13 17.44
C LYS A 162 11.50 -6.24 17.69
N VAL A 163 11.22 -7.01 16.65
CA VAL A 163 10.32 -8.17 16.69
C VAL A 163 11.17 -9.42 16.52
N ASN A 164 11.22 -10.26 17.55
CA ASN A 164 12.13 -11.41 17.63
C ASN A 164 11.40 -12.66 18.13
N GLY A 165 12.10 -13.80 18.12
CA GLY A 165 11.62 -15.05 18.71
C GLY A 165 10.30 -15.52 18.13
N GLU A 166 9.42 -16.03 18.99
CA GLU A 166 8.10 -16.56 18.62
C GLU A 166 7.19 -15.51 18.00
N GLU A 167 7.25 -14.26 18.46
CA GLU A 167 6.46 -13.16 17.91
C GLU A 167 6.76 -12.97 16.42
N LYS A 168 8.06 -12.92 16.06
CA LYS A 168 8.49 -12.81 14.66
C LYS A 168 7.98 -13.99 13.82
N LEU A 169 8.01 -15.20 14.36
CA LEU A 169 7.53 -16.40 13.63
C LEU A 169 6.03 -16.33 13.38
N LYS A 170 5.26 -15.88 14.36
CA LYS A 170 3.83 -15.67 14.22
C LYS A 170 3.53 -14.64 13.12
N VAL A 171 4.21 -13.48 13.16
CA VAL A 171 4.08 -12.45 12.13
C VAL A 171 4.44 -13.01 10.75
N LEU A 172 5.61 -13.63 10.58
CA LEU A 172 5.99 -14.22 9.29
C LEU A 172 4.96 -15.23 8.78
N LYS A 173 4.38 -16.05 9.67
CA LYS A 173 3.34 -17.01 9.30
C LYS A 173 2.07 -16.34 8.78
N ASP A 174 1.65 -15.28 9.44
CA ASP A 174 0.47 -14.52 9.10
C ASP A 174 0.59 -13.78 7.75
N PHE A 175 1.82 -13.50 7.33
CA PHE A 175 2.16 -12.98 5.99
C PHE A 175 2.54 -14.09 4.98
N GLY A 176 2.38 -15.37 5.32
CA GLY A 176 2.68 -16.50 4.43
C GLY A 176 4.18 -16.81 4.24
N LEU A 177 5.06 -16.20 5.03
CA LEU A 177 6.52 -16.31 4.95
C LEU A 177 7.12 -17.41 5.85
N ASN A 178 6.38 -18.50 6.07
CA ASN A 178 6.76 -19.61 6.96
C ASN A 178 8.14 -20.22 6.65
N ASN A 179 8.53 -20.19 5.38
CA ASN A 179 9.73 -20.88 4.88
C ASN A 179 10.99 -20.02 4.87
N LEU A 180 10.94 -18.76 5.30
CA LEU A 180 12.09 -17.84 5.21
C LEU A 180 13.32 -18.36 5.97
N LYS A 181 13.16 -19.27 6.94
CA LYS A 181 14.27 -19.90 7.69
C LYS A 181 15.17 -20.83 6.88
N LYS A 182 14.74 -21.39 5.76
CA LYS A 182 15.44 -22.54 5.14
C LYS A 182 16.66 -22.18 4.27
N ASN A 183 16.91 -20.90 4.00
CA ASN A 183 17.87 -20.49 2.96
C ASN A 183 19.07 -19.67 3.45
N VAL A 184 19.22 -19.41 4.75
CA VAL A 184 20.38 -18.65 5.28
C VAL A 184 21.57 -19.57 5.59
N ASP A 185 21.33 -20.86 5.83
CA ASP A 185 22.39 -21.83 6.17
C ASP A 185 23.04 -22.49 4.92
N LYS A 186 22.92 -21.88 3.73
CA LYS A 186 23.47 -22.41 2.46
C LYS A 186 24.37 -21.44 1.69
N GLN A 187 24.83 -20.35 2.31
CA GLN A 187 25.86 -19.46 1.77
C GLN A 187 27.02 -19.37 2.73
#